data_AF-A0A661WTK5-F1
#
_entry.id   AF-A0A661WTK5-F1
#
_cell.length_a   1.000
_cell.length_b   1.000
_cell.length_c   1.000
_cell.angle_alpha   90.00
_cell.angle_beta   90.00
_cell.angle_gamma   90.00
#
_symmetry.space_group_name_H-M   'P 1'
#
loop_
_entity.id
_entity.type
_entity.pdbx_description
1 polymer ?
#
loop_
_entity_poly.entity_id
_entity_poly.type
_entity_poly.pdbx_seq_one_letter_code
_entity_poly.pdbx_strand_id
1 'polypeptide(L)'
;IPPPPPKMKKMQKLEKRMVVKKNIKSKLRPKTLSFKKKTKIDFKTANNLGKNVKNLMYRDYAAKHGVEGGGKTLRAIIDKIVLVSYEGGDWDCEFHHYKDKKGKTVVDFKHGSLINLIKEIERRTDIEVKNKIPVVVRADSPEIHNSPFVYITGHKDFKLTDAEVENLRTYILQGGAIVANSSLPGRRSRFDVAFRREMKRVIPDHELKPINNKHKVFRSFVVFNEVPVGMNYWQEPIEVIEIDGRVVVMYNLNDYGDFMLAALDSTGNAIKYGLAADAEGHFRWQGPRIWHNERKLYANAEDFPTTLDAYMMNINILAYLLTR
;
A
#
# COMPACT_ATOMS: atom_id res chain seq x y z
N ILE A 1 -7.72 4.76 -47.66
CA ILE A 1 -8.78 5.09 -46.68
C ILE A 1 -9.43 3.78 -46.24
N PRO A 2 -9.36 3.37 -44.96
CA PRO A 2 -10.01 2.14 -44.52
C PRO A 2 -11.54 2.33 -44.46
N PRO A 3 -12.34 1.25 -44.59
CA PRO A 3 -13.81 1.37 -44.60
C PRO A 3 -14.33 1.81 -43.22
N PRO A 4 -15.45 2.55 -43.19
CA PRO A 4 -15.99 3.06 -41.92
C PRO A 4 -16.52 1.91 -41.05
N PRO A 5 -16.44 2.03 -39.72
CA PRO A 5 -16.94 1.01 -38.81
C PRO A 5 -18.47 0.87 -38.92
N PRO A 6 -19.00 -0.36 -38.76
CA PRO A 6 -20.42 -0.62 -38.93
C PRO A 6 -21.28 0.06 -37.84
N LYS A 7 -22.45 0.58 -38.23
CA LYS A 7 -23.37 1.33 -37.35
C LYS A 7 -23.81 0.50 -36.13
N MET A 8 -23.70 1.08 -34.93
CA MET A 8 -23.96 0.47 -33.59
C MET A 8 -25.26 -0.34 -33.45
N LYS A 9 -26.30 -0.07 -34.25
CA LYS A 9 -27.57 -0.83 -34.19
C LYS A 9 -27.43 -2.31 -34.62
N LYS A 10 -26.40 -2.69 -35.38
CA LYS A 10 -26.15 -4.10 -35.76
C LYS A 10 -25.48 -4.92 -34.65
N MET A 11 -24.66 -4.31 -33.77
CA MET A 11 -24.00 -5.03 -32.67
C MET A 11 -24.97 -5.40 -31.54
N GLN A 12 -25.89 -4.51 -31.17
CA GLN A 12 -26.88 -4.78 -30.11
C GLN A 12 -27.87 -5.92 -30.47
N LYS A 13 -28.05 -6.22 -31.77
CA LYS A 13 -28.93 -7.31 -32.23
C LYS A 13 -28.22 -8.67 -32.22
N LEU A 14 -26.88 -8.69 -32.27
CA LEU A 14 -26.05 -9.90 -32.17
C LEU A 14 -25.88 -10.34 -30.71
N GLU A 15 -25.69 -9.42 -29.77
CA GLU A 15 -25.63 -9.72 -28.33
C GLU A 15 -26.94 -10.33 -27.80
N LYS A 16 -28.10 -9.87 -28.31
CA LYS A 16 -29.40 -10.45 -27.93
C LYS A 16 -29.64 -11.88 -28.45
N ARG A 17 -28.91 -12.35 -29.48
CA ARG A 17 -29.05 -13.70 -30.04
C ARG A 17 -28.13 -14.74 -29.38
N MET A 18 -27.13 -14.32 -28.63
CA MET A 18 -26.16 -15.22 -27.96
C MET A 18 -26.54 -15.64 -26.54
N VAL A 19 -27.74 -15.29 -26.06
CA VAL A 19 -28.27 -15.82 -24.80
C VAL A 19 -29.09 -17.07 -25.09
N VAL A 20 -28.39 -18.19 -25.33
CA VAL A 20 -29.02 -19.51 -25.28
C VAL A 20 -29.22 -19.87 -23.80
N LYS A 21 -30.42 -19.62 -23.27
CA LYS A 21 -30.87 -20.17 -21.98
C LYS A 21 -31.00 -21.69 -22.11
N LYS A 22 -29.96 -22.45 -21.77
CA LYS A 22 -30.10 -23.88 -21.45
C LYS A 22 -30.63 -24.00 -20.02
N ASN A 23 -31.92 -24.33 -19.89
CA ASN A 23 -32.53 -24.73 -18.63
C ASN A 23 -31.98 -26.11 -18.22
N ILE A 24 -31.00 -26.15 -17.32
CA ILE A 24 -30.62 -27.38 -16.62
C ILE A 24 -31.58 -27.55 -15.44
N LYS A 25 -32.46 -28.55 -15.50
CA LYS A 25 -33.26 -28.99 -14.35
C LYS A 25 -32.37 -29.81 -13.41
N SER A 26 -31.68 -29.18 -12.47
CA SER A 26 -31.15 -29.86 -11.29
C SER A 26 -32.09 -29.62 -10.10
N LYS A 27 -32.50 -30.70 -9.42
CA LYS A 27 -33.38 -30.67 -8.23
C LYS A 27 -32.60 -30.43 -6.92
N LEU A 28 -31.48 -29.71 -7.00
CA LEU A 28 -30.69 -29.29 -5.83
C LEU A 28 -30.49 -27.78 -5.93
N ARG A 29 -31.40 -27.00 -5.33
CA ARG A 29 -31.15 -25.58 -5.09
C ARG A 29 -30.24 -25.48 -3.86
N PRO A 30 -29.00 -24.97 -3.96
CA PRO A 30 -28.32 -24.51 -2.76
C PRO A 30 -29.23 -23.46 -2.11
N LYS A 31 -29.48 -23.60 -0.80
CA LYS A 31 -30.15 -22.52 -0.05
C LYS A 31 -29.35 -21.25 -0.32
N THR A 32 -30.00 -20.23 -0.89
CA THR A 32 -29.44 -18.89 -0.92
C THR A 32 -29.19 -18.52 0.53
N LEU A 33 -27.92 -18.49 0.93
CA LEU A 33 -27.52 -17.83 2.16
C LEU A 33 -27.94 -16.37 1.97
N SER A 34 -29.09 -16.03 2.55
CA SER A 34 -29.47 -14.67 2.83
C SER A 34 -28.42 -14.14 3.79
N PHE A 35 -27.33 -13.59 3.24
CA PHE A 35 -26.52 -12.65 4.00
C PHE A 35 -27.50 -11.54 4.37
N LYS A 36 -27.86 -11.47 5.66
CA LYS A 36 -28.43 -10.24 6.24
C LYS A 36 -27.58 -9.11 5.65
N LYS A 37 -28.21 -8.12 5.01
CA LYS A 37 -27.57 -6.85 4.67
C LYS A 37 -26.77 -6.45 5.90
N LYS A 38 -25.45 -6.61 5.89
CA LYS A 38 -24.61 -6.09 6.96
C LYS A 38 -24.96 -4.61 6.99
N THR A 39 -25.50 -4.15 8.12
CA THR A 39 -25.82 -2.74 8.32
C THR A 39 -24.56 -1.98 7.92
N LYS A 40 -24.62 -1.20 6.83
CA LYS A 40 -23.46 -0.47 6.35
C LYS A 40 -23.06 0.49 7.46
N ILE A 41 -21.89 0.26 8.03
CA ILE A 41 -21.31 1.18 9.02
C ILE A 41 -20.77 2.35 8.19
N ASP A 42 -21.46 3.49 8.26
CA ASP A 42 -20.95 4.76 7.74
C ASP A 42 -20.34 5.58 8.89
N PHE A 43 -19.63 6.67 8.58
CA PHE A 43 -19.04 7.51 9.64
C PHE A 43 -20.10 8.09 10.58
N LYS A 44 -21.33 8.34 10.12
CA LYS A 44 -22.41 8.88 10.97
C LYS A 44 -22.87 7.86 12.03
N THR A 45 -23.08 6.62 11.63
CA THR A 45 -23.44 5.51 12.52
C THR A 45 -22.26 5.07 13.37
N ALA A 46 -21.03 5.09 12.84
CA ALA A 46 -19.82 4.85 13.62
C ALA A 46 -19.62 5.92 14.70
N ASN A 47 -19.85 7.21 14.41
CA ASN A 47 -19.76 8.29 15.39
C ASN A 47 -20.78 8.15 16.52
N ASN A 48 -21.91 7.50 16.27
CA ASN A 48 -22.91 7.19 17.28
C ASN A 48 -22.56 5.96 18.14
N LEU A 49 -21.50 5.20 17.79
CA LEU A 49 -21.01 4.12 18.65
C LEU A 49 -20.32 4.72 19.87
N GLY A 50 -20.74 4.28 21.06
CA GLY A 50 -20.07 4.65 22.31
C GLY A 50 -18.60 4.23 22.28
N LYS A 51 -17.74 5.04 22.92
CA LYS A 51 -16.27 4.85 22.99
C LYS A 51 -15.86 3.41 23.33
N ASN A 52 -16.60 2.74 24.22
CA ASN A 52 -16.32 1.37 24.63
C ASN A 52 -16.50 0.35 23.49
N VAL A 53 -17.51 0.53 22.63
CA VAL A 53 -17.76 -0.36 21.48
C VAL A 53 -16.69 -0.19 20.43
N LYS A 54 -16.32 1.06 20.13
CA LYS A 54 -15.22 1.38 19.20
C LYS A 54 -13.90 0.75 19.68
N ASN A 55 -13.57 0.93 20.97
CA ASN A 55 -12.37 0.34 21.56
C ASN A 55 -12.37 -1.19 21.50
N LEU A 56 -13.53 -1.84 21.70
CA LEU A 56 -13.64 -3.29 21.57
C LEU A 56 -13.37 -3.74 20.11
N MET A 57 -13.99 -3.05 19.14
CA MET A 57 -13.76 -3.34 17.71
C MET A 57 -12.28 -3.20 17.31
N TYR A 58 -11.59 -2.17 17.81
CA TYR A 58 -10.18 -1.97 17.53
C TYR A 58 -9.29 -3.01 18.21
N ARG A 59 -9.60 -3.39 19.47
CA ARG A 59 -8.89 -4.46 20.17
C ARG A 59 -9.04 -5.81 19.46
N ASP A 60 -10.24 -6.13 18.99
CA ASP A 60 -10.51 -7.36 18.24
C ASP A 60 -9.75 -7.37 16.91
N TYR A 61 -9.55 -6.20 16.28
CA TYR A 61 -8.74 -6.09 15.07
C TYR A 61 -7.25 -6.34 15.35
N ALA A 62 -6.68 -5.75 16.40
CA ALA A 62 -5.29 -5.98 16.80
C ALA A 62 -5.03 -7.44 17.21
N ALA A 63 -5.99 -8.07 17.90
CA ALA A 63 -5.90 -9.47 18.33
C ALA A 63 -5.74 -10.46 17.15
N LYS A 64 -6.26 -10.13 15.96
CA LYS A 64 -6.10 -10.97 14.75
C LYS A 64 -4.64 -11.11 14.31
N HIS A 65 -3.80 -10.14 14.65
CA HIS A 65 -2.41 -10.08 14.22
C HIS A 65 -1.44 -10.53 15.30
N GLY A 66 -1.92 -11.08 16.42
CA GLY A 66 -1.08 -11.62 17.49
C GLY A 66 -0.06 -10.60 18.02
N VAL A 67 -0.46 -9.32 18.10
CA VAL A 67 0.45 -8.24 18.50
C VAL A 67 0.78 -8.35 19.99
N GLU A 68 2.06 -8.51 20.31
CA GLU A 68 2.59 -8.55 21.67
C GLU A 68 3.78 -7.61 21.83
N GLY A 69 3.92 -7.00 23.01
CA GLY A 69 5.03 -6.10 23.31
C GLY A 69 4.98 -4.77 22.54
N GLY A 70 6.14 -4.15 22.36
CA GLY A 70 6.30 -2.87 21.67
C GLY A 70 7.76 -2.46 21.57
N GLY A 71 8.10 -1.52 20.69
CA GLY A 71 9.50 -1.16 20.47
C GLY A 71 10.31 -2.37 20.00
N LYS A 72 11.46 -2.61 20.62
CA LYS A 72 12.36 -3.72 20.28
C LYS A 72 11.83 -5.11 20.64
N THR A 73 10.80 -5.21 21.47
CA THR A 73 10.18 -6.49 21.86
C THR A 73 8.89 -6.76 21.11
N LEU A 74 8.57 -5.95 20.09
CA LEU A 74 7.36 -6.10 19.29
C LEU A 74 7.37 -7.43 18.53
N ARG A 75 6.31 -8.20 18.73
CA ARG A 75 5.99 -9.46 18.04
C ARG A 75 4.64 -9.31 17.38
N ALA A 76 4.51 -9.82 16.15
CA ALA A 76 3.24 -9.89 15.46
C ALA A 76 3.30 -10.92 14.33
N ILE A 77 2.14 -11.40 13.91
CA ILE A 77 1.99 -12.24 12.72
C ILE A 77 1.10 -11.50 11.72
N ILE A 78 1.69 -11.19 10.57
CA ILE A 78 1.02 -10.56 9.44
C ILE A 78 0.85 -11.60 8.36
N ASP A 79 -0.40 -11.96 8.03
CA ASP A 79 -0.64 -12.96 6.99
C ASP A 79 -0.15 -12.48 5.61
N LYS A 80 -0.37 -11.20 5.29
CA LYS A 80 0.03 -10.57 4.03
C LYS A 80 0.11 -9.06 4.14
N ILE A 81 1.01 -8.45 3.39
CA ILE A 81 0.99 -7.02 3.05
C ILE A 81 0.19 -6.85 1.76
N VAL A 82 -0.71 -5.88 1.74
CA VAL A 82 -1.55 -5.59 0.57
C VAL A 82 -1.12 -4.30 -0.11
N LEU A 83 -0.87 -4.36 -1.42
CA LEU A 83 -0.72 -3.21 -2.30
C LEU A 83 -2.04 -2.96 -3.03
N VAL A 84 -2.52 -1.71 -2.98
CA VAL A 84 -3.72 -1.31 -3.72
C VAL A 84 -3.33 -0.94 -5.14
N SER A 85 -3.82 -1.73 -6.09
CA SER A 85 -3.89 -1.34 -7.50
C SER A 85 -5.11 -0.47 -7.76
N TYR A 86 -4.98 0.46 -8.69
CA TYR A 86 -6.02 1.44 -9.00
C TYR A 86 -6.11 1.68 -10.51
N GLU A 87 -7.18 2.36 -10.94
CA GLU A 87 -7.33 2.75 -12.34
C GLU A 87 -6.50 4.01 -12.65
N GLY A 88 -5.79 3.97 -13.77
CA GLY A 88 -4.82 5.00 -14.13
C GLY A 88 -3.52 4.86 -13.33
N GLY A 89 -2.75 5.94 -13.31
CA GLY A 89 -1.49 6.04 -12.59
C GLY A 89 -0.45 4.95 -12.89
N ASP A 90 0.31 4.59 -11.86
CA ASP A 90 1.41 3.62 -11.89
C ASP A 90 1.63 2.98 -10.50
N TRP A 91 0.62 2.26 -10.02
CA TRP A 91 0.63 1.57 -8.72
C TRP A 91 1.77 0.55 -8.57
N ASP A 92 2.34 0.10 -9.68
CA ASP A 92 3.43 -0.87 -9.78
C ASP A 92 4.81 -0.22 -9.90
N CYS A 93 4.93 1.10 -9.71
CA CYS A 93 6.19 1.82 -9.92
C CYS A 93 7.34 1.44 -8.98
N GLU A 94 7.02 0.81 -7.84
CA GLU A 94 7.98 0.31 -6.84
C GLU A 94 8.33 -1.18 -7.04
N PHE A 95 8.05 -1.73 -8.22
CA PHE A 95 8.45 -3.10 -8.60
C PHE A 95 9.45 -3.06 -9.75
N HIS A 96 10.22 -4.14 -9.88
CA HIS A 96 11.01 -4.33 -11.08
C HIS A 96 10.10 -4.66 -12.27
N HIS A 97 10.55 -4.26 -13.46
CA HIS A 97 9.88 -4.58 -14.71
C HIS A 97 10.87 -5.21 -15.68
N TYR A 98 10.44 -6.26 -16.37
CA TYR A 98 11.23 -6.90 -17.43
C TYR A 98 10.47 -6.95 -18.75
N LYS A 99 11.20 -7.19 -19.83
CA LYS A 99 10.62 -7.42 -21.16
C LYS A 99 10.41 -8.92 -21.35
N ASP A 100 9.18 -9.33 -21.64
CA ASP A 100 8.90 -10.71 -22.03
C ASP A 100 9.50 -11.03 -23.42
N LYS A 101 9.40 -12.30 -23.85
CA LYS A 101 9.89 -12.75 -25.17
C LYS A 101 9.27 -11.98 -26.36
N LYS A 102 8.17 -11.25 -26.15
CA LYS A 102 7.48 -10.43 -27.16
C LYS A 102 7.77 -8.93 -27.00
N GLY A 103 8.68 -8.54 -26.11
CA GLY A 103 9.03 -7.15 -25.85
C GLY A 103 8.00 -6.38 -25.02
N LYS A 104 6.99 -7.05 -24.46
CA LYS A 104 6.00 -6.43 -23.56
C LYS A 104 6.62 -6.24 -22.18
N THR A 105 6.40 -5.07 -21.59
CA THR A 105 6.77 -4.82 -20.19
C THR A 105 5.87 -5.62 -19.25
N VAL A 106 6.46 -6.37 -18.33
CA VAL A 106 5.79 -7.19 -17.33
C VAL A 106 6.33 -6.83 -15.95
N VAL A 107 5.45 -6.74 -14.96
CA VAL A 107 5.81 -6.49 -13.56
C VAL A 107 6.38 -7.76 -12.94
N ASP A 108 7.48 -7.60 -12.20
CA ASP A 108 8.07 -8.66 -11.40
C ASP A 108 7.62 -8.54 -9.94
N PHE A 109 6.60 -9.31 -9.56
CA PHE A 109 6.09 -9.31 -8.20
C PHE A 109 7.04 -9.92 -7.17
N LYS A 110 8.18 -10.48 -7.57
CA LYS A 110 9.16 -11.04 -6.65
C LYS A 110 10.25 -10.04 -6.27
N HIS A 111 10.34 -8.90 -6.95
CA HIS A 111 11.39 -7.90 -6.72
C HIS A 111 10.80 -6.49 -6.71
N GLY A 112 11.10 -5.75 -5.65
CA GLY A 112 10.56 -4.42 -5.43
C GLY A 112 10.57 -4.02 -3.96
N SER A 113 10.11 -2.80 -3.69
CA SER A 113 10.24 -2.14 -2.40
C SER A 113 9.57 -2.90 -1.26
N LEU A 114 8.33 -3.32 -1.44
CA LEU A 114 7.61 -4.06 -0.40
C LEU A 114 8.19 -5.46 -0.14
N ILE A 115 8.79 -6.11 -1.14
CA ILE A 115 9.45 -7.41 -0.96
C ILE A 115 10.69 -7.23 -0.07
N ASN A 116 11.50 -6.21 -0.37
CA ASN A 116 12.69 -5.93 0.44
C ASN A 116 12.30 -5.45 1.85
N LEU A 117 11.24 -4.65 1.97
CA LEU A 117 10.72 -4.24 3.28
C LEU A 117 10.29 -5.45 4.10
N ILE A 118 9.62 -6.45 3.52
CA ILE A 118 9.28 -7.70 4.22
C ILE A 118 10.53 -8.37 4.77
N LYS A 119 11.60 -8.50 3.96
CA LYS A 119 12.87 -9.08 4.42
C LYS A 119 13.47 -8.28 5.58
N GLU A 120 13.47 -6.96 5.48
CA GLU A 120 14.04 -6.10 6.52
C GLU A 120 13.20 -6.06 7.80
N ILE A 121 11.88 -6.22 7.72
CA ILE A 121 10.99 -6.43 8.87
C ILE A 121 11.42 -7.70 9.61
N GLU A 122 11.47 -8.85 8.91
CA GLU A 122 11.78 -10.14 9.55
C GLU A 122 13.23 -10.24 10.04
N ARG A 123 14.16 -9.55 9.38
CA ARG A 123 15.56 -9.53 9.77
C ARG A 123 15.82 -8.73 11.05
N ARG A 124 14.97 -7.74 11.35
CA ARG A 124 15.24 -6.74 12.40
C ARG A 124 14.24 -6.77 13.55
N THR A 125 13.10 -7.42 13.35
CA THR A 125 12.00 -7.49 14.32
C THR A 125 11.58 -8.94 14.52
N ASP A 126 10.84 -9.21 15.60
CA ASP A 126 10.18 -10.51 15.80
C ASP A 126 8.79 -10.55 15.10
N ILE A 127 8.57 -9.73 14.06
CA ILE A 127 7.34 -9.75 13.26
C ILE A 127 7.52 -10.75 12.13
N GLU A 128 6.61 -11.73 12.04
CA GLU A 128 6.54 -12.67 10.93
C GLU A 128 5.56 -12.18 9.87
N VAL A 129 5.99 -12.14 8.61
CA VAL A 129 5.10 -11.93 7.46
C VAL A 129 4.97 -13.26 6.71
N LYS A 130 3.83 -13.93 6.81
CA LYS A 130 3.65 -15.28 6.23
C LYS A 130 3.82 -15.28 4.71
N ASN A 131 3.11 -14.39 4.02
CA ASN A 131 3.26 -14.25 2.58
C ASN A 131 4.42 -13.30 2.25
N LYS A 132 5.51 -13.87 1.72
CA LYS A 132 6.73 -13.13 1.36
C LYS A 132 6.59 -12.25 0.12
N ILE A 133 5.47 -12.39 -0.60
CA ILE A 133 5.13 -11.57 -1.77
C ILE A 133 3.91 -10.71 -1.43
N PRO A 134 3.96 -9.39 -1.63
CA PRO A 134 2.81 -8.52 -1.39
C PRO A 134 1.65 -8.92 -2.30
N VAL A 135 0.43 -8.90 -1.75
CA VAL A 135 -0.78 -9.21 -2.49
C VAL A 135 -1.30 -7.95 -3.14
N VAL A 136 -1.35 -7.95 -4.47
CA VAL A 136 -1.86 -6.82 -5.26
C VAL A 136 -3.34 -7.03 -5.53
N VAL A 137 -4.18 -6.12 -5.03
CA VAL A 137 -5.63 -6.16 -5.26
C VAL A 137 -6.17 -4.76 -5.52
N ARG A 138 -7.35 -4.67 -6.12
CA ARG A 138 -8.12 -3.43 -6.10
C ARG A 138 -8.71 -3.21 -4.71
N ALA A 139 -9.00 -1.95 -4.39
CA ALA A 139 -9.49 -1.56 -3.07
C ALA A 139 -10.93 -2.05 -2.77
N ASP A 140 -11.68 -2.55 -3.76
CA ASP A 140 -13.00 -3.18 -3.59
C ASP A 140 -12.91 -4.67 -3.23
N SER A 141 -11.71 -5.25 -3.27
CA SER A 141 -11.47 -6.63 -2.86
C SER A 141 -11.67 -6.82 -1.35
N PRO A 142 -12.31 -7.91 -0.91
CA PRO A 142 -12.39 -8.24 0.51
C PRO A 142 -11.02 -8.56 1.13
N GLU A 143 -10.00 -8.86 0.32
CA GLU A 143 -8.64 -9.17 0.78
C GLU A 143 -7.99 -8.04 1.58
N ILE A 144 -8.38 -6.78 1.35
CA ILE A 144 -7.82 -5.64 2.10
C ILE A 144 -8.06 -5.77 3.60
N HIS A 145 -9.16 -6.41 4.01
CA HIS A 145 -9.57 -6.55 5.41
C HIS A 145 -8.74 -7.57 6.19
N ASN A 146 -7.91 -8.36 5.50
CA ASN A 146 -7.02 -9.35 6.09
C ASN A 146 -5.60 -8.80 6.35
N SER A 147 -5.36 -7.53 6.04
CA SER A 147 -4.07 -6.87 6.26
C SER A 147 -4.24 -5.71 7.23
N PRO A 148 -3.33 -5.52 8.23
CA PRO A 148 -3.44 -4.46 9.23
C PRO A 148 -3.37 -3.05 8.61
N PHE A 149 -2.73 -2.96 7.44
CA PHE A 149 -2.68 -1.76 6.62
C PHE A 149 -2.67 -2.15 5.13
N VAL A 150 -3.12 -1.25 4.27
CA VAL A 150 -2.89 -1.33 2.84
C VAL A 150 -1.87 -0.26 2.43
N TYR A 151 -1.06 -0.59 1.43
CA TYR A 151 -0.05 0.32 0.88
C TYR A 151 -0.53 0.90 -0.47
N ILE A 152 -0.33 2.20 -0.67
CA ILE A 152 -0.65 2.91 -1.91
C ILE A 152 0.56 3.73 -2.35
N THR A 153 0.99 3.59 -3.60
CA THR A 153 2.12 4.36 -4.13
C THR A 153 1.90 4.78 -5.57
N GLY A 154 2.68 5.74 -6.08
CA GLY A 154 2.62 6.21 -7.45
C GLY A 154 3.38 7.51 -7.71
N HIS A 155 3.58 7.81 -8.99
CA HIS A 155 4.08 9.10 -9.49
C HIS A 155 3.00 9.93 -10.19
N LYS A 156 1.95 9.25 -10.69
CA LYS A 156 0.94 9.80 -11.59
C LYS A 156 -0.41 9.99 -10.89
N ASP A 157 -1.33 10.69 -11.56
CA ASP A 157 -2.71 10.79 -11.12
C ASP A 157 -3.41 9.42 -11.26
N PHE A 158 -4.28 9.09 -10.32
CA PHE A 158 -5.08 7.87 -10.26
C PHE A 158 -6.48 8.16 -9.73
N LYS A 159 -7.47 7.32 -10.06
CA LYS A 159 -8.83 7.46 -9.52
C LYS A 159 -9.30 6.17 -8.86
N LEU A 160 -10.00 6.32 -7.74
CA LEU A 160 -10.76 5.23 -7.15
C LEU A 160 -12.18 5.22 -7.70
N THR A 161 -12.71 4.04 -7.91
CA THR A 161 -14.15 3.83 -8.16
C THR A 161 -14.93 4.07 -6.86
N ASP A 162 -16.24 4.30 -6.97
CA ASP A 162 -17.08 4.48 -5.78
C ASP A 162 -17.13 3.23 -4.88
N ALA A 163 -16.99 2.03 -5.46
CA ALA A 163 -16.90 0.78 -4.73
C ALA A 163 -15.61 0.70 -3.89
N GLU A 164 -14.48 1.12 -4.46
CA GLU A 164 -13.20 1.18 -3.75
C GLU A 164 -13.22 2.23 -2.63
N VAL A 165 -13.78 3.40 -2.89
CA VAL A 165 -13.95 4.45 -1.88
C VAL A 165 -14.77 3.95 -0.69
N GLU A 166 -15.90 3.29 -0.95
CA GLU A 166 -16.77 2.74 0.10
C GLU A 166 -16.09 1.61 0.88
N ASN A 167 -15.36 0.73 0.20
CA ASN A 167 -14.70 -0.40 0.87
C ASN A 167 -13.51 0.08 1.72
N LEU A 168 -12.70 1.04 1.24
CA LEU A 168 -11.63 1.65 2.04
C LEU A 168 -12.18 2.38 3.27
N ARG A 169 -13.30 3.07 3.13
CA ARG A 169 -14.00 3.69 4.26
C ARG A 169 -14.39 2.65 5.31
N THR A 170 -15.00 1.55 4.88
CA THR A 170 -15.40 0.45 5.75
C THR A 170 -14.19 -0.19 6.43
N TYR A 171 -13.12 -0.41 5.67
CA TYR A 171 -11.86 -0.98 6.15
C TYR A 171 -11.22 -0.13 7.25
N ILE A 172 -11.16 1.20 7.06
CA ILE A 172 -10.67 2.15 8.06
C ILE A 172 -11.52 2.13 9.32
N LEU A 173 -12.85 2.14 9.17
CA LEU A 173 -13.79 2.10 10.29
C LEU A 173 -13.65 0.82 11.13
N GLN A 174 -13.22 -0.29 10.52
CA GLN A 174 -13.00 -1.57 11.18
C GLN A 174 -11.62 -1.72 11.85
N GLY A 175 -10.77 -0.70 11.78
CA GLY A 175 -9.43 -0.73 12.42
C GLY A 175 -8.26 -0.77 11.43
N GLY A 176 -8.53 -0.91 10.13
CA GLY A 176 -7.52 -0.85 9.08
C GLY A 176 -6.83 0.51 8.95
N ALA A 177 -5.76 0.54 8.15
CA ALA A 177 -4.96 1.74 7.88
C ALA A 177 -4.58 1.85 6.41
N ILE A 178 -4.42 3.07 5.92
CA ILE A 178 -3.75 3.33 4.65
C ILE A 178 -2.35 3.87 4.95
N VAL A 179 -1.32 3.24 4.38
CA VAL A 179 0.02 3.81 4.27
C VAL A 179 0.22 4.22 2.82
N ALA A 180 0.60 5.46 2.58
CA ALA A 180 0.86 5.96 1.25
C ALA A 180 2.28 6.50 1.11
N ASN A 181 2.92 6.20 -0.01
CA ASN A 181 4.21 6.75 -0.41
C ASN A 181 4.06 7.50 -1.73
N SER A 182 4.53 8.73 -1.80
CA SER A 182 4.69 9.44 -3.08
C SER A 182 6.02 9.04 -3.68
N SER A 183 6.01 8.34 -4.82
CA SER A 183 7.24 8.03 -5.58
C SER A 183 7.72 9.21 -6.45
N LEU A 184 7.11 10.37 -6.26
CA LEU A 184 7.66 11.63 -6.72
C LEU A 184 7.67 12.56 -5.51
N PRO A 185 8.85 12.85 -4.91
CA PRO A 185 8.90 13.55 -3.65
C PRO A 185 8.39 14.98 -3.78
N GLY A 186 7.90 15.52 -2.66
CA GLY A 186 7.38 16.87 -2.56
C GLY A 186 5.89 17.02 -2.83
N ARG A 187 5.39 18.21 -2.48
CA ARG A 187 3.97 18.58 -2.58
C ARG A 187 3.56 18.92 -4.01
N ARG A 188 2.27 18.76 -4.30
CA ARG A 188 1.62 19.07 -5.58
C ARG A 188 2.14 18.25 -6.76
N SER A 189 2.81 17.13 -6.49
CA SER A 189 3.03 16.10 -7.50
C SER A 189 1.67 15.58 -8.00
N ARG A 190 1.64 14.96 -9.19
CA ARG A 190 0.39 14.41 -9.73
C ARG A 190 -0.23 13.37 -8.80
N PHE A 191 0.62 12.57 -8.15
CA PHE A 191 0.19 11.62 -7.14
C PHE A 191 -0.31 12.31 -5.87
N ASP A 192 0.38 13.33 -5.33
CA ASP A 192 -0.08 14.08 -4.15
C ASP A 192 -1.46 14.71 -4.34
N VAL A 193 -1.66 15.37 -5.49
CA VAL A 193 -2.97 15.96 -5.84
C VAL A 193 -4.06 14.89 -5.91
N ALA A 194 -3.77 13.75 -6.55
CA ALA A 194 -4.71 12.64 -6.66
C ALA A 194 -5.00 12.01 -5.30
N PHE A 195 -3.97 11.69 -4.51
CA PHE A 195 -4.10 11.05 -3.22
C PHE A 195 -4.96 11.90 -2.27
N ARG A 196 -4.70 13.20 -2.17
CA ARG A 196 -5.52 14.12 -1.36
C ARG A 196 -6.98 14.16 -1.83
N ARG A 197 -7.22 14.22 -3.15
CA ARG A 197 -8.57 14.19 -3.73
C ARG A 197 -9.30 12.89 -3.38
N GLU A 198 -8.64 11.74 -3.53
CA GLU A 198 -9.24 10.44 -3.24
C GLU A 198 -9.46 10.25 -1.72
N MET A 199 -8.54 10.71 -0.86
CA MET A 199 -8.72 10.65 0.59
C MET A 199 -9.89 11.54 1.05
N LYS A 200 -10.11 12.70 0.42
CA LYS A 200 -11.31 13.52 0.68
C LYS A 200 -12.60 12.80 0.27
N ARG A 201 -12.56 11.92 -0.73
CA ARG A 201 -13.71 11.05 -1.08
C ARG A 201 -13.90 9.95 -0.04
N VAL A 202 -12.83 9.31 0.43
CA VAL A 202 -12.90 8.23 1.43
C VAL A 202 -13.35 8.77 2.79
N ILE A 203 -12.78 9.88 3.25
CA ILE A 203 -12.97 10.46 4.59
C ILE A 203 -13.21 11.99 4.47
N PRO A 204 -14.41 12.44 4.07
CA PRO A 204 -14.66 13.84 3.69
C PRO A 204 -14.46 14.86 4.83
N ASP A 205 -14.73 14.47 6.07
CA ASP A 205 -14.69 15.36 7.23
C ASP A 205 -13.29 15.45 7.88
N HIS A 206 -12.31 14.74 7.34
CA HIS A 206 -10.95 14.72 7.86
C HIS A 206 -9.93 15.07 6.78
N GLU A 207 -8.84 15.70 7.18
CA GLU A 207 -7.80 16.18 6.26
C GLU A 207 -6.43 15.71 6.73
N LEU A 208 -5.53 15.51 5.76
CA LEU A 208 -4.13 15.19 6.03
C LEU A 208 -3.47 16.37 6.76
N LYS A 209 -2.88 16.08 7.92
CA LYS A 209 -2.18 17.07 8.74
C LYS A 209 -0.75 16.61 9.00
N PRO A 210 0.24 17.51 8.93
CA PRO A 210 1.61 17.16 9.27
C PRO A 210 1.73 16.79 10.75
N ILE A 211 2.52 15.77 11.04
CA ILE A 211 2.93 15.42 12.40
C ILE A 211 4.33 15.96 12.69
N ASN A 212 4.57 16.36 13.94
CA ASN A 212 5.90 16.76 14.39
C ASN A 212 6.71 15.55 14.87
N ASN A 213 8.02 15.75 15.07
CA ASN A 213 8.95 14.74 15.60
C ASN A 213 8.59 14.21 17.00
N LYS A 214 7.70 14.87 17.75
CA LYS A 214 7.18 14.37 19.03
C LYS A 214 6.08 13.31 18.85
N HIS A 215 5.62 13.04 17.63
CA HIS A 215 4.67 11.96 17.37
C HIS A 215 5.28 10.59 17.65
N LYS A 216 4.48 9.63 18.15
CA LYS A 216 4.96 8.31 18.60
C LYS A 216 5.62 7.48 17.49
N VAL A 217 5.20 7.68 16.24
CA VAL A 217 5.76 6.98 15.08
C VAL A 217 7.29 7.12 14.97
N PHE A 218 7.85 8.26 15.36
CA PHE A 218 9.30 8.51 15.31
C PHE A 218 10.08 7.78 16.40
N ARG A 219 9.42 7.01 17.28
CA ARG A 219 10.04 6.21 18.34
C ARG A 219 9.40 4.84 18.55
N SER A 220 8.64 4.34 17.56
CA SER A 220 7.87 3.10 17.70
C SER A 220 8.71 1.83 17.61
N PHE A 221 9.89 1.89 16.99
CA PHE A 221 10.86 0.79 16.93
C PHE A 221 12.31 1.31 17.10
N VAL A 222 12.73 2.26 16.27
CA VAL A 222 13.94 3.08 16.44
C VAL A 222 13.58 4.54 16.70
N VAL A 223 14.54 5.33 17.20
CA VAL A 223 14.34 6.76 17.51
C VAL A 223 14.83 7.62 16.35
N PHE A 224 13.96 8.49 15.86
CA PHE A 224 14.27 9.57 14.95
C PHE A 224 14.00 10.92 15.63
N ASN A 225 14.99 11.81 15.61
CA ASN A 225 14.83 13.17 16.13
C ASN A 225 14.16 14.11 15.11
N GLU A 226 14.23 13.76 13.83
CA GLU A 226 13.69 14.51 12.70
C GLU A 226 13.11 13.53 11.68
N VAL A 227 12.38 14.05 10.69
CA VAL A 227 11.94 13.22 9.57
C VAL A 227 13.18 12.79 8.79
N PRO A 228 13.37 11.50 8.47
CA PRO A 228 14.50 11.08 7.64
C PRO A 228 14.54 11.80 6.29
N VAL A 229 15.75 12.00 5.78
CA VAL A 229 15.93 12.61 4.47
C VAL A 229 15.42 11.63 3.39
N GLY A 230 14.65 12.18 2.47
CA GLY A 230 14.06 11.53 1.31
C GLY A 230 14.90 11.64 0.04
N MET A 231 14.34 11.13 -1.05
CA MET A 231 14.94 11.22 -2.38
C MET A 231 15.13 12.69 -2.76
N ASN A 232 16.25 13.03 -3.41
CA ASN A 232 16.57 14.41 -3.78
C ASN A 232 16.62 15.38 -2.58
N TYR A 233 17.04 14.90 -1.42
CA TYR A 233 17.12 15.65 -0.15
C TYR A 233 15.79 16.24 0.35
N TRP A 234 14.64 15.76 -0.11
CA TRP A 234 13.35 16.19 0.41
C TRP A 234 13.15 15.73 1.86
N GLN A 235 12.55 16.57 2.70
CA GLN A 235 12.33 16.27 4.12
C GLN A 235 10.97 16.82 4.57
N GLU A 236 9.94 16.60 3.75
CA GLU A 236 8.56 16.97 4.05
C GLU A 236 8.06 16.26 5.31
N PRO A 237 7.23 16.91 6.15
CA PRO A 237 6.62 16.24 7.28
C PRO A 237 5.76 15.07 6.79
N ILE A 238 5.81 13.96 7.52
CA ILE A 238 4.81 12.90 7.38
C ILE A 238 3.46 13.50 7.72
N GLU A 239 2.45 13.19 6.91
CA GLU A 239 1.08 13.64 7.15
C GLU A 239 0.19 12.48 7.56
N VAL A 240 -0.77 12.76 8.44
CA VAL A 240 -1.72 11.74 8.93
C VAL A 240 -3.16 12.24 8.84
N ILE A 241 -4.07 11.29 8.72
CA ILE A 241 -5.48 11.50 9.11
C ILE A 241 -5.69 10.72 10.41
N GLU A 242 -6.28 11.38 11.41
CA GLU A 242 -6.67 10.76 12.68
C GLU A 242 -8.19 10.74 12.85
N ILE A 243 -8.70 9.63 13.39
CA ILE A 243 -10.09 9.43 13.79
C ILE A 243 -10.08 8.84 15.19
N ASP A 244 -10.78 9.49 16.14
CA ASP A 244 -10.85 9.07 17.54
C ASP A 244 -9.47 8.89 18.21
N GLY A 245 -8.47 9.69 17.83
CA GLY A 245 -7.10 9.62 18.35
C GLY A 245 -6.26 8.48 17.76
N ARG A 246 -6.77 7.77 16.75
CA ARG A 246 -6.05 6.74 15.99
C ARG A 246 -5.72 7.26 14.61
N VAL A 247 -4.47 7.12 14.19
CA VAL A 247 -4.08 7.35 12.80
C VAL A 247 -4.78 6.33 11.90
N VAL A 248 -5.37 6.78 10.80
CA VAL A 248 -6.06 5.91 9.83
C VAL A 248 -5.46 6.02 8.43
N VAL A 249 -4.80 7.14 8.14
CA VAL A 249 -3.99 7.33 6.95
C VAL A 249 -2.65 7.88 7.39
N MET A 250 -1.55 7.33 6.88
CA MET A 250 -0.22 7.87 7.01
C MET A 250 0.38 8.07 5.63
N TYR A 251 0.88 9.26 5.35
CA TYR A 251 1.32 9.66 4.02
C TYR A 251 2.72 10.23 4.05
N ASN A 252 3.61 9.60 3.28
CA ASN A 252 4.98 10.01 3.07
C ASN A 252 5.14 10.73 1.72
N LEU A 253 5.75 11.92 1.75
CA LEU A 253 6.06 12.75 0.59
C LEU A 253 7.55 12.72 0.20
N ASN A 254 8.35 11.87 0.86
CA ASN A 254 9.81 11.86 0.74
C ASN A 254 10.36 10.72 -0.14
N ASP A 255 9.47 9.94 -0.76
CA ASP A 255 9.83 8.83 -1.63
C ASP A 255 10.77 7.79 -0.97
N TYR A 256 10.30 7.25 0.16
CA TYR A 256 11.01 6.15 0.82
C TYR A 256 10.89 4.84 0.03
N GLY A 257 9.81 4.71 -0.75
CA GLY A 257 9.58 3.59 -1.66
C GLY A 257 10.75 3.32 -2.59
N ASP A 258 11.26 4.34 -3.28
CA ASP A 258 12.36 4.16 -4.24
C ASP A 258 13.69 3.76 -3.56
N PHE A 259 13.96 4.21 -2.33
CA PHE A 259 15.11 3.69 -1.55
C PHE A 259 14.96 2.21 -1.21
N MET A 260 13.74 1.77 -0.91
CA MET A 260 13.46 0.36 -0.59
C MET A 260 13.57 -0.57 -1.81
N LEU A 261 13.73 -0.05 -3.02
CA LEU A 261 14.13 -0.88 -4.16
C LEU A 261 15.52 -1.48 -3.93
N ALA A 262 16.42 -0.78 -3.22
CA ALA A 262 17.77 -1.25 -2.91
C ALA A 262 17.74 -2.37 -1.87
N ALA A 263 18.16 -3.58 -2.27
CA ALA A 263 18.43 -4.65 -1.32
C ALA A 263 19.62 -4.27 -0.43
N LEU A 264 19.56 -4.68 0.84
CA LEU A 264 20.61 -4.46 1.82
C LEU A 264 21.37 -5.77 2.07
N ASP A 265 22.69 -5.72 2.23
CA ASP A 265 23.48 -6.87 2.65
C ASP A 265 23.34 -7.14 4.16
N SER A 266 24.03 -8.17 4.65
CA SER A 266 24.02 -8.56 6.07
C SER A 266 24.51 -7.47 7.01
N THR A 267 25.36 -6.56 6.53
CA THR A 267 25.84 -5.38 7.28
C THR A 267 24.87 -4.20 7.20
N GLY A 268 23.82 -4.34 6.39
CA GLY A 268 22.83 -3.32 6.10
C GLY A 268 23.17 -2.49 4.88
N ASN A 269 24.37 -2.58 4.30
CA ASN A 269 24.78 -1.72 3.19
C ASN A 269 23.96 -2.00 1.93
N ALA A 270 23.55 -0.95 1.22
CA ALA A 270 22.84 -1.09 -0.05
C ALA A 270 23.72 -1.81 -1.07
N ILE A 271 23.19 -2.85 -1.71
CA ILE A 271 23.94 -3.67 -2.65
C ILE A 271 23.92 -3.02 -4.04
N LYS A 272 25.07 -2.45 -4.44
CA LYS A 272 25.21 -1.55 -5.60
C LYS A 272 25.36 -2.21 -6.98
N TYR A 273 25.57 -3.54 -7.08
CA TYR A 273 25.91 -4.18 -8.38
C TYR A 273 25.20 -5.50 -8.68
N GLY A 274 24.45 -5.57 -9.79
CA GLY A 274 24.15 -6.82 -10.52
C GLY A 274 22.67 -7.09 -10.81
N LEU A 275 22.32 -7.48 -12.04
CA LEU A 275 20.98 -7.99 -12.40
C LEU A 275 20.69 -9.39 -11.86
N ALA A 276 21.74 -10.10 -11.42
CA ALA A 276 21.64 -11.45 -10.93
C ALA A 276 21.36 -11.43 -9.42
N ALA A 277 20.44 -12.28 -8.99
CA ALA A 277 20.42 -12.78 -7.64
C ALA A 277 21.85 -13.21 -7.25
N ASP A 278 22.32 -12.81 -6.07
CA ASP A 278 23.46 -13.51 -5.47
C ASP A 278 23.08 -14.94 -5.08
N ALA A 279 24.04 -15.69 -4.52
CA ALA A 279 23.87 -17.08 -4.14
C ALA A 279 22.70 -17.32 -3.16
N GLU A 280 22.21 -16.26 -2.51
CA GLU A 280 21.10 -16.28 -1.56
C GLU A 280 19.76 -15.84 -2.19
N GLY A 281 19.74 -15.52 -3.48
CA GLY A 281 18.53 -15.06 -4.17
C GLY A 281 18.31 -13.54 -4.09
N HIS A 282 19.26 -12.75 -3.56
CA HIS A 282 19.09 -11.30 -3.43
C HIS A 282 19.41 -10.61 -4.75
N PHE A 283 18.38 -10.06 -5.39
CA PHE A 283 18.57 -9.23 -6.57
C PHE A 283 19.20 -7.91 -6.16
N ARG A 284 20.33 -7.63 -6.79
CA ARG A 284 21.06 -6.37 -6.66
C ARG A 284 20.46 -5.39 -7.66
N TRP A 285 20.55 -4.11 -7.38
CA TRP A 285 19.69 -3.11 -7.98
C TRP A 285 19.99 -2.87 -9.47
N GLN A 286 19.01 -3.07 -10.36
CA GLN A 286 19.00 -2.48 -11.72
C GLN A 286 17.56 -2.14 -12.11
N GLY A 287 17.03 -1.06 -11.55
CA GLY A 287 16.13 -0.21 -12.32
C GLY A 287 16.99 0.71 -13.18
N PRO A 288 16.93 0.70 -14.53
CA PRO A 288 17.69 1.65 -15.37
C PRO A 288 17.33 3.11 -15.10
N ARG A 289 16.31 3.38 -14.28
CA ARG A 289 15.76 4.69 -14.05
C ARG A 289 16.52 5.52 -13.02
N ILE A 290 16.93 4.97 -11.87
CA ILE A 290 17.45 5.81 -10.79
C ILE A 290 18.99 5.90 -10.84
N TRP A 291 19.75 4.80 -10.96
CA TRP A 291 21.24 4.83 -10.89
C TRP A 291 21.90 5.35 -12.17
N HIS A 292 21.38 5.01 -13.35
CA HIS A 292 21.88 5.60 -14.60
C HIS A 292 21.55 7.10 -14.69
N ASN A 293 20.62 7.58 -13.87
CA ASN A 293 20.27 8.99 -13.72
C ASN A 293 20.65 9.54 -12.34
N GLU A 294 21.53 8.86 -11.60
CA GLU A 294 22.09 9.37 -10.36
C GLU A 294 22.83 10.67 -10.66
N ARG A 295 22.67 11.66 -9.78
CA ARG A 295 23.21 13.02 -9.93
C ARG A 295 22.69 13.79 -11.15
N LYS A 296 21.72 13.23 -11.88
CA LYS A 296 21.01 13.88 -12.98
C LYS A 296 19.55 14.15 -12.65
N LEU A 297 18.86 13.12 -12.14
CA LEU A 297 17.44 13.17 -11.76
C LEU A 297 17.21 12.74 -10.30
N TYR A 298 18.13 11.94 -9.76
CA TYR A 298 18.06 11.38 -8.42
C TYR A 298 19.36 11.70 -7.67
N ALA A 299 19.24 12.32 -6.50
CA ALA A 299 20.32 12.60 -5.57
C ALA A 299 20.17 11.70 -4.34
N ASN A 300 21.26 11.52 -3.58
CA ASN A 300 21.36 10.79 -2.31
C ASN A 300 20.84 9.34 -2.30
N ALA A 301 20.51 8.79 -3.47
CA ALA A 301 20.18 7.37 -3.67
C ALA A 301 21.38 6.45 -3.39
N GLU A 302 22.60 6.97 -3.44
CA GLU A 302 23.83 6.24 -3.14
C GLU A 302 24.24 6.26 -1.66
N ASP A 303 23.59 7.12 -0.86
CA ASP A 303 23.88 7.33 0.54
C ASP A 303 23.26 6.21 1.39
N PHE A 304 24.15 5.47 2.05
CA PHE A 304 23.75 4.32 2.84
C PHE A 304 22.87 4.70 4.05
N PRO A 305 23.26 5.67 4.90
CA PRO A 305 22.42 6.15 6.00
C PRO A 305 21.01 6.53 5.55
N THR A 306 20.88 7.32 4.47
CA THR A 306 19.57 7.72 3.92
C THR A 306 18.72 6.50 3.52
N THR A 307 19.32 5.54 2.81
CA THR A 307 18.61 4.33 2.38
C THR A 307 18.15 3.50 3.58
N LEU A 308 19.03 3.30 4.57
CA LEU A 308 18.70 2.57 5.80
C LEU A 308 17.59 3.26 6.59
N ASP A 309 17.65 4.59 6.73
CA ASP A 309 16.66 5.37 7.46
C ASP A 309 15.28 5.28 6.81
N ALA A 310 15.20 5.20 5.48
CA ALA A 310 13.95 4.97 4.75
C ALA A 310 13.30 3.63 5.14
N TYR A 311 14.08 2.55 5.24
CA TYR A 311 13.60 1.26 5.76
C TYR A 311 13.17 1.37 7.23
N MET A 312 14.03 1.97 8.07
CA MET A 312 13.77 2.04 9.51
C MET A 312 12.54 2.88 9.82
N MET A 313 12.29 3.93 9.04
CA MET A 313 11.07 4.72 9.14
C MET A 313 9.85 3.89 8.77
N ASN A 314 9.88 3.10 7.70
CA ASN A 314 8.76 2.22 7.35
C ASN A 314 8.51 1.12 8.39
N ILE A 315 9.55 0.59 9.04
CA ILE A 315 9.41 -0.32 10.19
C ILE A 315 8.81 0.40 11.40
N ASN A 316 9.22 1.64 11.67
CA ASN A 316 8.60 2.50 12.69
C ASN A 316 7.11 2.74 12.42
N ILE A 317 6.75 3.01 11.16
CA ILE A 317 5.36 3.12 10.72
C ILE A 317 4.63 1.83 11.05
N LEU A 318 5.11 0.69 10.57
CA LEU A 318 4.50 -0.61 10.84
C LEU A 318 4.30 -0.88 12.34
N ALA A 319 5.37 -0.71 13.12
CA ALA A 319 5.34 -0.91 14.56
C ALA A 319 4.31 -0.01 15.24
N TYR A 320 4.22 1.25 14.81
CA TYR A 320 3.19 2.17 15.28
C TYR A 320 1.78 1.72 14.88
N LEU A 321 1.55 1.27 13.64
CA LEU A 321 0.22 0.85 13.20
C LEU A 321 -0.29 -0.39 13.97
N LEU A 322 0.61 -1.32 14.29
CA LEU A 322 0.28 -2.55 15.02
C LEU A 322 -0.03 -2.29 16.50
N THR A 323 0.54 -1.24 17.09
CA THR A 323 0.49 -1.00 18.55
C THR A 323 -0.41 0.17 18.99
N ARG A 324 -0.95 0.95 18.05
CA ARG A 324 -1.75 2.15 18.33
C ARG A 324 -3.20 1.89 18.75
#